data_AF-A0A3D1BNX4-F1
#
_entry.id   AF-A0A3D1BNX4-F1
#
_cell.length_a   1.000
_cell.length_b   1.000
_cell.length_c   1.000
_cell.angle_alpha   90.00
_cell.angle_beta   90.00
_cell.angle_gamma   90.00
#
_symmetry.space_group_name_H-M   'P 1'
#
loop_
_entity.id
_entity.type
_entity.pdbx_description
1 polymer ?
#
loop_
_entity_poly.entity_id
_entity_poly.type
_entity_poly.pdbx_seq_one_letter_code
_entity_poly.pdbx_strand_id
1 'polypeptide(L)' 'AKERYDLCIAKEFYDTPMLQGLLEIIRNDEEFRNLVMSLGGYDISDMGRVLYEG' A
#
# COMPACT_ATOMS: atom_id res chain seq x y z
N ALA A 1 14.39 9.34 10.43
CA ALA A 1 13.51 9.60 9.27
C ALA A 1 12.61 8.38 9.10
N LYS A 2 11.32 8.56 8.79
CA LYS A 2 10.41 7.44 8.52
C LYS A 2 10.31 7.32 6.99
N GLU A 3 10.69 6.18 6.45
CA GLU A 3 10.62 5.95 5.01
C GLU A 3 9.18 5.58 4.65
N ARG A 4 8.60 6.32 3.70
CA ARG A 4 7.24 6.12 3.17
C ARG A 4 7.35 6.08 1.65
N TYR A 5 6.66 5.13 1.05
CA TYR A 5 6.60 4.96 -0.40
C TYR A 5 5.15 5.06 -0.85
N ASP A 6 4.90 5.94 -1.81
CA ASP A 6 3.58 6.12 -2.41
C ASP A 6 3.53 5.41 -3.76
N LEU A 7 2.42 4.72 -4.02
CA LEU A 7 2.16 4.06 -5.29
C LEU A 7 1.41 5.03 -6.21
N CYS A 8 2.05 5.45 -7.31
CA CYS A 8 1.42 6.24 -8.35
C CYS A 8 0.95 5.33 -9.49
N ILE A 9 -0.34 5.40 -9.82
CA ILE A 9 -1.01 4.56 -10.83
C ILE A 9 -1.99 5.42 -11.62
N ALA A 10 -2.17 5.10 -12.90
CA ALA A 10 -3.24 5.72 -13.67
C ALA A 10 -4.61 5.24 -13.17
N LYS A 11 -5.57 6.16 -13.07
CA LYS A 11 -6.91 5.91 -12.53
C LYS A 11 -7.64 4.78 -13.27
N GLU A 12 -7.41 4.65 -14.58
CA GLU A 12 -8.00 3.57 -15.40
C GLU A 12 -7.61 2.16 -14.91
N PHE A 13 -6.46 2.02 -14.24
CA PHE A 13 -6.01 0.75 -13.71
C PHE A 13 -6.47 0.51 -12.27
N TYR A 14 -7.03 1.53 -11.58
CA TYR A 14 -7.43 1.45 -10.17
C TYR A 14 -8.37 0.26 -9.92
N ASP A 15 -9.38 0.11 -10.76
CA ASP A 15 -10.44 -0.90 -10.62
C ASP A 15 -10.09 -2.25 -11.25
N THR A 16 -8.87 -2.43 -11.76
CA THR A 16 -8.48 -3.71 -12.35
C THR A 16 -8.40 -4.80 -11.27
N PRO A 17 -8.83 -6.05 -11.56
CA PRO A 17 -8.79 -7.14 -10.58
C PRO A 17 -7.39 -7.37 -10.00
N MET A 18 -6.36 -7.20 -10.83
CA MET A 18 -4.97 -7.36 -10.40
C MET A 18 -4.58 -6.32 -9.35
N LEU A 19 -4.91 -5.05 -9.57
CA LEU A 19 -4.54 -3.99 -8.65
C LEU A 19 -5.40 -4.03 -7.38
N GLN A 20 -6.69 -4.37 -7.49
CA GLN A 20 -7.53 -4.60 -6.31
C GLN A 20 -6.97 -5.74 -5.45
N GLY A 21 -6.54 -6.84 -6.06
CA GLY A 21 -5.88 -7.94 -5.34
C GLY A 21 -4.58 -7.51 -4.65
N LEU A 22 -3.77 -6.67 -5.30
CA LEU A 22 -2.57 -6.11 -4.68
C LEU A 22 -2.91 -5.19 -3.49
N LEU A 23 -3.90 -4.29 -3.65
CA LEU A 23 -4.35 -3.39 -2.60
C LEU A 23 -4.93 -4.16 -1.41
N GLU A 24 -5.63 -5.27 -1.66
CA GLU A 24 -6.16 -6.16 -0.63
C GLU A 24 -5.03 -6.72 0.25
N ILE A 25 -3.95 -7.22 -0.37
CA ILE A 25 -2.77 -7.70 0.37
C ILE A 25 -2.15 -6.57 1.19
N ILE A 26 -1.91 -5.41 0.58
CA ILE A 26 -1.27 -4.27 1.25
C ILE A 26 -2.10 -3.77 2.45
N ARG A 27 -3.43 -3.76 2.32
CA ARG A 27 -4.34 -3.21 3.34
C ARG A 27 -4.67 -4.22 4.43
N ASN A 28 -4.94 -5.48 4.07
CA ASN A 28 -5.61 -6.44 4.95
C ASN A 28 -4.76 -7.66 5.33
N ASP A 29 -3.63 -7.91 4.66
CA ASP A 29 -2.76 -9.04 5.02
C ASP A 29 -1.89 -8.69 6.23
N GLU A 30 -2.25 -9.23 7.40
CA GLU A 30 -1.52 -9.00 8.65
C GLU A 30 -0.09 -9.56 8.61
N GLU A 31 0.13 -10.69 7.94
CA GLU A 31 1.46 -11.32 7.83
C GLU A 31 2.40 -10.42 7.02
N PHE A 32 1.91 -9.93 5.88
CA PHE A 32 2.64 -8.96 5.06
C PHE A 32 2.94 -7.68 5.84
N ARG A 33 1.94 -7.12 6.54
CA ARG A 33 2.11 -5.89 7.32
C ARG A 33 3.12 -6.05 8.44
N ASN A 34 3.09 -7.18 9.16
CA ASN A 34 4.06 -7.49 10.20
C ASN A 34 5.47 -7.68 9.63
N LEU A 35 5.59 -8.32 8.47
CA LEU A 35 6.86 -8.46 7.76
C LEU A 35 7.44 -7.08 7.42
N VAL A 36 6.65 -6.18 6.84
CA VAL A 36 7.09 -4.81 6.51
C VAL A 36 7.48 -4.02 7.76
N MET A 37 6.73 -4.14 8.87
CA MET A 37 7.12 -3.54 10.15
C MET A 37 8.44 -4.10 10.67
N SER A 38 8.68 -5.40 10.52
CA SER A 38 9.90 -6.08 10.99
C SER A 38 11.17 -5.62 10.28
N LEU A 39 11.05 -5.10 9.05
CA LEU A 39 12.18 -4.54 8.30
C LEU A 39 12.73 -3.25 8.96
N GLY A 40 11.95 -2.62 9.84
CA GLY A 40 12.33 -1.44 10.59
C GLY A 40 12.39 -0.16 9.73
N GLY A 41 12.06 0.99 10.32
CA GLY A 41 12.15 2.29 9.63
C GLY A 41 10.97 2.66 8.73
N TYR A 42 10.07 1.71 8.43
CA TYR A 42 8.87 1.93 7.63
C TYR A 42 7.67 2.36 8.49
N ASP A 43 6.95 3.38 8.03
CA ASP A 43 5.67 3.78 8.62
C ASP A 43 4.51 3.27 7.75
N ILE A 44 3.81 2.24 8.24
CA ILE A 44 2.72 1.58 7.51
C ILE A 44 1.33 2.16 7.79
N SER A 45 1.25 3.28 8.53
CA SER A 45 -0.03 3.86 8.99
C SER A 45 -0.97 4.23 7.83
N ASP A 46 -0.41 4.67 6.70
CA ASP A 46 -1.15 5.10 5.51
C ASP A 46 -1.01 4.11 4.33
N MET A 47 -0.45 2.92 4.57
CA MET A 47 -0.12 1.97 3.50
C MET A 47 -1.35 1.51 2.72
N GLY A 48 -1.31 1.65 1.39
CA GLY A 48 -2.43 1.29 0.51
C GLY A 48 -3.60 2.29 0.51
N ARG A 49 -3.50 3.42 1.22
CA ARG A 49 -4.52 4.48 1.20
C ARG A 49 -4.34 5.37 -0.03
N VAL A 50 -5.46 5.82 -0.62
CA VAL A 50 -5.43 6.88 -1.64
C VAL A 50 -5.13 8.21 -0.94
N LEU A 51 -3.97 8.80 -1.24
CA LEU A 51 -3.54 10.09 -0.69
C LEU A 51 -3.98 11.28 -1.55
N TYR A 52 -4.12 11.07 -2.86
CA TYR A 52 -4.54 12.06 -3.82
C TYR A 52 -5.27 11.38 -4.99
N GLU A 53 -6.37 11.97 -5.44
CA GLU A 53 -7.08 11.61 -6.67
C GLU A 53 -7.38 12.92 -7.42
N GLY A 54 -7.07 12.95 -8.73
CA GLY A 54 -7.27 14.10 -9.61
C GLY A 54 -8.11 13.77 -10.83
#